data_AF-A0A377WFS3-F1
#
_entry.id   AF-A0A377WFS3-F1
#
_cell.length_a   1.000
_cell.length_b   1.000
_cell.length_c   1.000
_cell.angle_alpha   90.00
_cell.angle_beta   90.00
_cell.angle_gamma   90.00
#
_symmetry.space_group_name_H-M   'P 1'
#
loop_
_entity.id
_entity.type
_entity.pdbx_description
1 polymer ?
#
loop_
_entity_poly.entity_id
_entity_poly.type
_entity_poly.pdbx_seq_one_letter_code
_entity_poly.pdbx_strand_id
1 'polypeptide(L)'
;MQLRRIFIPTFRNLRDLDITFATHLQPMASTTEAPPKLIRSHALIGQNGTGKSNLIEALITIFRDVDLDRDAAFDYMLEYSIRGRGVRIEADTSKQKRPYVWVDGKAESQGYLLKNRELLPAHIFAYYSGRNERIEALFQEHQRRFNQRQEITTDEVLSEQLLENYTGSESDIRAVEEAKRRHDSRLKQAGDDRLRRLFYCRGGHSQLVLLACLLSDDPVFRKVLKNLHIESLESALFVLKEPYRLREKRRRGKFDQQELNEGDPRFWYARGNVVSEFLDKLWQVAWAPIEQEATKQIDFRGRTEKQKQLYLFVPNQEKLKQLGELIGSTDSFFRYAEGAYIGDLIDEVRITVKKRDEHGGKVSFTHLSEGELQMLTVLGLMRITREDQCLFLLDEPDTHLNPIWKLALLRRYRRCAEFR
;
A
#
# COMPACT_ATOMS: atom_id res chain seq x y z
N MET A 1 8.10 -8.78 -11.79
CA MET A 1 8.27 -7.96 -12.99
C MET A 1 9.76 -7.65 -13.12
N GLN A 2 10.27 -7.43 -14.33
CA GLN A 2 11.65 -7.02 -14.57
C GLN A 2 11.69 -5.93 -15.64
N LEU A 3 12.27 -4.78 -15.30
CA LEU A 3 12.61 -3.76 -16.29
C LEU A 3 13.73 -4.29 -17.18
N ARG A 4 13.69 -3.98 -18.47
CA ARG A 4 14.68 -4.39 -19.48
C ARG A 4 15.41 -3.19 -20.05
N ARG A 5 14.68 -2.17 -20.46
CA ARG A 5 15.27 -0.93 -20.99
C ARG A 5 14.35 0.25 -20.73
N ILE A 6 14.93 1.41 -20.46
CA ILE A 6 14.24 2.69 -20.43
C ILE A 6 15.05 3.71 -21.21
N PHE A 7 14.39 4.38 -22.14
CA PHE A 7 14.94 5.49 -22.89
C PHE A 7 14.06 6.72 -22.69
N ILE A 8 14.66 7.85 -22.32
CA ILE A 8 14.00 9.13 -22.12
C ILE A 8 14.82 10.21 -22.85
N PRO A 9 14.35 10.71 -24.00
CA PRO A 9 15.02 11.80 -24.73
C PRO A 9 15.12 13.08 -23.88
N THR A 10 14.02 13.47 -23.25
CA THR A 10 13.97 14.68 -22.42
C THR A 10 12.91 14.53 -21.34
N PHE A 11 13.35 14.63 -20.08
CA PHE A 11 12.47 14.79 -18.93
C PHE A 11 13.21 15.56 -17.85
N ARG A 12 12.87 16.84 -17.68
CA ARG A 12 13.55 17.76 -16.74
C ARG A 12 15.06 17.84 -17.00
N ASN A 13 15.88 17.37 -16.05
CA ASN A 13 17.33 17.32 -16.19
C ASN A 13 17.83 16.02 -16.82
N LEU A 14 16.96 15.04 -17.09
CA LEU A 14 17.30 13.86 -17.88
C LEU A 14 17.32 14.24 -19.36
N ARG A 15 18.45 13.99 -20.02
CA ARG A 15 18.70 14.24 -21.44
C ARG A 15 19.30 12.98 -22.05
N ASP A 16 18.66 12.48 -23.10
CA ASP A 16 19.06 11.27 -23.84
C ASP A 16 19.45 10.10 -22.94
N LEU A 17 18.67 9.89 -21.88
CA LEU A 17 18.93 8.85 -20.90
C LEU A 17 18.55 7.50 -21.51
N ASP A 18 19.52 6.61 -21.68
CA ASP A 18 19.30 5.22 -22.11
C ASP A 18 19.90 4.26 -21.08
N ILE A 19 19.03 3.51 -20.39
CA ILE A 19 19.44 2.52 -19.39
C ILE A 19 18.93 1.15 -19.81
N THR A 20 19.85 0.21 -19.95
CA THR A 20 19.53 -1.22 -20.12
C THR A 20 19.78 -1.95 -18.80
N PHE A 21 18.77 -2.65 -18.31
CA PHE A 21 18.79 -3.39 -17.05
C PHE A 21 19.21 -4.84 -17.29
N ALA A 22 20.35 -5.25 -16.72
CA ALA A 22 20.76 -6.64 -16.75
C ALA A 22 19.74 -7.53 -16.01
N THR A 23 19.37 -8.67 -16.60
CA THR A 23 18.38 -9.60 -16.04
C THR A 23 19.03 -10.75 -15.27
N HIS A 24 20.29 -11.07 -15.57
CA HIS A 24 21.05 -12.18 -14.95
C HIS A 24 22.46 -11.72 -14.59
N LEU A 25 22.98 -12.22 -13.47
CA LEU A 25 24.39 -12.07 -13.12
C LEU A 25 25.23 -13.02 -13.98
N GLN A 26 26.27 -12.49 -14.60
CA GLN A 26 27.26 -13.33 -15.28
C GLN A 26 28.03 -14.16 -14.22
N PRO A 27 28.23 -15.47 -14.45
CA PRO A 27 29.04 -16.29 -13.57
C PRO A 27 30.47 -15.75 -13.52
N MET A 28 31.05 -15.61 -12.32
CA MET A 28 32.47 -15.27 -12.20
C MET A 28 33.30 -16.42 -12.77
N ALA A 29 34.38 -16.09 -13.47
CA ALA A 29 35.20 -16.99 -14.29
C ALA A 29 35.83 -18.20 -13.56
N SER A 30 35.62 -18.38 -12.26
CA SER A 30 36.18 -19.47 -11.45
C SER A 30 35.17 -20.54 -10.98
N THR A 31 33.88 -20.44 -11.36
CA THR A 31 32.89 -21.49 -11.07
C THR A 31 32.11 -21.84 -12.33
N THR A 32 32.66 -22.74 -13.14
CA THR A 32 31.91 -23.46 -14.16
C THR A 32 30.82 -24.29 -13.47
N GLU A 33 29.57 -24.16 -13.92
CA GLU A 33 28.35 -24.89 -13.51
C GLU A 33 27.36 -24.25 -12.52
N ALA A 34 27.52 -22.98 -12.10
CA ALA A 34 26.41 -22.31 -11.40
C ALA A 34 25.36 -21.78 -12.39
N PRO A 35 24.06 -22.12 -12.27
CA PRO A 35 23.02 -21.55 -13.14
C PRO A 35 22.96 -20.02 -12.96
N PRO A 36 22.70 -19.27 -14.05
CA PRO A 36 22.72 -17.81 -14.02
C PRO A 36 21.72 -17.28 -12.97
N LYS A 37 22.22 -16.50 -12.01
CA LYS A 37 21.40 -15.95 -10.93
C LYS A 37 20.61 -14.75 -11.44
N LEU A 38 19.28 -14.83 -11.36
CA LEU A 38 18.37 -13.76 -11.77
C LEU A 38 18.58 -12.49 -10.92
N ILE A 39 18.68 -11.34 -11.58
CA ILE A 39 18.71 -10.04 -10.92
C ILE A 39 17.27 -9.58 -10.67
N ARG A 40 16.95 -9.35 -9.40
CA ARG A 40 15.62 -8.90 -8.94
C ARG A 40 15.62 -7.47 -8.38
N SER A 41 16.80 -6.88 -8.20
CA SER A 41 16.96 -5.53 -7.68
C SER A 41 18.11 -4.83 -8.40
N HIS A 42 17.88 -3.58 -8.79
CA HIS A 42 18.89 -2.71 -9.40
C HIS A 42 19.13 -1.52 -8.47
N ALA A 43 20.39 -1.16 -8.28
CA ALA A 43 20.77 0.03 -7.52
C ALA A 43 21.29 1.08 -8.49
N LEU A 44 20.70 2.26 -8.49
CA LEU A 44 21.21 3.41 -9.24
C LEU A 44 22.08 4.26 -8.31
N ILE A 45 23.36 4.38 -8.62
CA ILE A 45 24.33 5.11 -7.81
C ILE A 45 24.87 6.28 -8.65
N GLY A 46 24.84 7.48 -8.08
CA GLY A 46 25.29 8.71 -8.73
C GLY A 46 25.33 9.86 -7.73
N GLN A 47 26.04 10.94 -8.07
CA GLN A 47 26.12 12.15 -7.24
C GLN A 47 24.74 12.80 -7.03
N ASN A 48 24.61 13.63 -6.00
CA ASN A 48 23.37 14.38 -5.76
C ASN A 48 23.09 15.33 -6.93
N GLY A 49 21.82 15.46 -7.32
CA GLY A 49 21.41 16.30 -8.45
C GLY A 49 21.55 15.68 -9.85
N THR A 50 22.10 14.47 -9.97
CA THR A 50 22.26 13.75 -11.26
C THR A 50 20.95 13.27 -11.90
N GLY A 51 19.80 13.46 -11.25
CA GLY A 51 18.49 13.08 -11.80
C GLY A 51 17.96 11.71 -11.35
N LYS A 52 18.59 11.04 -10.37
CA LYS A 52 18.11 9.76 -9.80
C LYS A 52 16.62 9.80 -9.42
N SER A 53 16.23 10.80 -8.63
CA SER A 53 14.83 11.03 -8.24
C SER A 53 13.92 11.33 -9.42
N ASN A 54 14.42 12.03 -10.45
CA ASN A 54 13.65 12.33 -11.65
C ASN A 54 13.44 11.07 -12.51
N LEU A 55 14.36 10.10 -12.50
CA LEU A 55 14.15 8.80 -13.16
C LEU A 55 13.06 7.99 -12.45
N ILE A 56 13.08 7.95 -11.11
CA ILE A 56 12.02 7.32 -10.32
C ILE A 56 10.68 7.98 -10.64
N GLU A 57 10.65 9.31 -10.69
CA GLU A 57 9.46 10.08 -11.01
C GLU A 57 8.94 9.83 -12.43
N ALA A 58 9.84 9.71 -13.41
CA ALA A 58 9.50 9.36 -14.79
C ALA A 58 8.85 7.98 -14.86
N LEU A 59 9.41 6.98 -14.19
CA LEU A 59 8.84 5.63 -14.12
C LEU A 59 7.44 5.64 -13.48
N ILE A 60 7.27 6.34 -12.36
CA ILE A 60 5.95 6.48 -11.71
C ILE A 60 4.95 7.13 -12.67
N THR A 61 5.36 8.20 -13.35
CA THR A 61 4.51 8.95 -14.29
C THR A 61 4.06 8.07 -15.45
N ILE A 62 4.97 7.30 -16.07
CA ILE A 62 4.65 6.39 -17.18
C ILE A 62 3.57 5.38 -16.75
N PHE A 63 3.80 4.64 -15.66
CA PHE A 63 2.82 3.63 -15.23
C PHE A 63 1.52 4.24 -14.73
N ARG A 64 1.58 5.41 -14.07
CA ARG A 64 0.39 6.15 -13.65
C ARG A 64 -0.48 6.51 -14.85
N ASP A 65 0.12 7.10 -15.88
CA ASP A 65 -0.62 7.59 -17.04
C ASP A 65 -1.18 6.42 -17.87
N VAL A 66 -0.41 5.33 -17.99
CA VAL A 66 -0.90 4.09 -18.62
C VAL A 66 -2.12 3.53 -17.88
N ASP A 67 -2.03 3.36 -16.54
CA ASP A 67 -3.10 2.76 -15.73
C ASP A 67 -4.35 3.65 -15.59
N LEU A 68 -4.17 4.97 -15.60
CA LEU A 68 -5.29 5.93 -15.52
C LEU A 68 -5.96 6.20 -16.88
N ASP A 69 -5.48 5.57 -17.94
CA ASP A 69 -5.88 5.83 -19.32
C ASP A 69 -5.70 7.31 -19.72
N ARG A 70 -4.51 7.86 -19.46
CA ARG A 70 -4.14 9.25 -19.80
C ARG A 70 -3.19 9.31 -21.01
N ASP A 71 -3.15 10.49 -21.62
CA ASP A 71 -2.15 10.84 -22.63
C ASP A 71 -0.74 10.83 -22.01
N ALA A 72 0.28 10.53 -22.81
CA ALA A 72 1.66 10.51 -22.37
C ALA A 72 2.15 11.94 -22.05
N ALA A 73 2.73 12.12 -20.86
CA ALA A 73 3.21 13.43 -20.41
C ALA A 73 4.53 13.88 -21.07
N PHE A 74 5.31 12.96 -21.62
CA PHE A 74 6.60 13.20 -22.27
C PHE A 74 6.97 12.01 -23.16
N ASP A 75 8.02 12.16 -23.98
CA ASP A 75 8.51 11.10 -24.86
C ASP A 75 9.34 10.07 -24.09
N TYR A 76 9.12 8.79 -24.36
CA TYR A 76 9.88 7.70 -23.73
C TYR A 76 9.75 6.40 -24.51
N MET A 77 10.67 5.48 -24.26
CA MET A 77 10.51 4.06 -24.56
C MET A 77 10.80 3.26 -23.30
N LEU A 78 9.90 2.35 -22.94
CA LEU A 78 9.99 1.49 -21.77
C LEU A 78 9.74 0.03 -22.18
N GLU A 79 10.70 -0.83 -21.87
CA GLU A 79 10.61 -2.27 -22.08
C GLU A 79 10.72 -3.00 -20.74
N TYR A 80 9.81 -3.94 -20.50
CA TYR A 80 9.82 -4.78 -19.32
C TYR A 80 9.23 -6.16 -19.62
N SER A 81 9.50 -7.11 -18.74
CA SER A 81 8.84 -8.41 -18.74
C SER A 81 8.09 -8.66 -17.45
N ILE A 82 6.87 -9.17 -17.57
CA ILE A 82 5.98 -9.47 -16.46
C ILE A 82 5.21 -10.75 -16.76
N ARG A 83 5.15 -11.67 -15.78
CA ARG A 83 4.44 -12.96 -15.92
C ARG A 83 4.82 -13.74 -17.20
N GLY A 84 6.10 -13.67 -17.61
CA GLY A 84 6.62 -14.34 -18.81
C GLY A 84 6.34 -13.61 -20.14
N ARG A 85 5.57 -12.52 -20.14
CA ARG A 85 5.24 -11.71 -21.32
C ARG A 85 6.19 -10.52 -21.43
N GLY A 86 6.61 -10.17 -22.65
CA GLY A 86 7.39 -8.98 -22.94
C GLY A 86 6.47 -7.82 -23.33
N VAL A 87 6.61 -6.67 -22.68
CA VAL A 87 5.83 -5.46 -22.97
C VAL A 87 6.77 -4.32 -23.32
N ARG A 88 6.48 -3.63 -24.42
CA ARG A 88 7.11 -2.38 -24.83
C ARG A 88 6.07 -1.29 -24.90
N ILE A 89 6.38 -0.13 -24.33
CA ILE A 89 5.55 1.07 -24.37
C ILE A 89 6.41 2.20 -24.91
N GLU A 90 5.96 2.88 -25.95
CA GLU A 90 6.67 3.98 -26.57
C GLU A 90 5.75 5.18 -26.75
N ALA A 91 6.12 6.32 -26.19
CA ALA A 91 5.44 7.58 -26.39
C ALA A 91 6.28 8.49 -27.28
N ASP A 92 5.65 8.95 -28.35
CA ASP A 92 6.16 10.02 -29.22
C ASP A 92 5.04 11.06 -29.33
N THR A 93 5.11 12.06 -28.44
CA THR A 93 4.08 13.10 -28.27
C THR A 93 3.94 13.99 -29.50
N SER A 94 4.94 14.01 -30.38
CA SER A 94 4.88 14.70 -31.67
C SER A 94 4.00 13.98 -32.70
N LYS A 95 3.94 12.64 -32.62
CA LYS A 95 3.15 11.80 -33.54
C LYS A 95 1.74 11.54 -33.03
N GLN A 96 1.60 11.16 -31.76
CA GLN A 96 0.30 10.93 -31.14
C GLN A 96 0.34 11.10 -29.63
N LYS A 97 -0.83 11.43 -29.05
CA LYS A 97 -0.93 11.68 -27.60
C LYS A 97 -0.80 10.41 -26.76
N ARG A 98 -1.24 9.26 -27.29
CA ARG A 98 -1.27 7.98 -26.59
C ARG A 98 -0.01 7.17 -26.89
N PRO A 99 0.56 6.44 -25.94
CA PRO A 99 1.70 5.58 -26.22
C PRO A 99 1.30 4.43 -27.14
N TYR A 100 2.22 4.07 -28.04
CA TYR A 100 2.19 2.81 -28.75
C TYR A 100 2.55 1.68 -27.79
N VAL A 101 1.87 0.55 -27.90
CA VAL A 101 2.09 -0.62 -27.05
C VAL A 101 2.39 -1.82 -27.91
N TRP A 102 3.35 -2.64 -27.47
CA TRP A 102 3.58 -3.96 -28.04
C TRP A 102 3.62 -5.01 -26.94
N VAL A 103 2.95 -6.13 -27.18
CA VAL A 103 2.96 -7.30 -26.29
C VAL A 103 3.48 -8.49 -27.08
N ASP A 104 4.63 -9.02 -26.68
CA ASP A 104 5.37 -10.09 -27.37
C ASP A 104 5.58 -9.81 -28.88
N GLY A 105 5.86 -8.55 -29.21
CA GLY A 105 6.09 -8.08 -30.58
C GLY A 105 4.83 -7.76 -31.38
N LYS A 106 3.63 -8.05 -30.88
CA LYS A 106 2.36 -7.66 -31.51
C LYS A 106 1.97 -6.25 -31.09
N ALA A 107 1.63 -5.40 -32.07
CA ALA A 107 1.15 -4.05 -31.82
C ALA A 107 -0.25 -4.08 -31.21
N GLU A 108 -0.43 -3.37 -30.10
CA GLU A 108 -1.64 -3.31 -29.30
C GLU A 108 -1.95 -1.85 -28.91
N SER A 109 -3.16 -1.62 -28.40
CA SER A 109 -3.55 -0.32 -27.86
C SER A 109 -3.23 -0.18 -26.36
N GLN A 110 -3.15 1.05 -25.84
CA GLN A 110 -3.11 1.28 -24.39
C GLN A 110 -4.31 0.62 -23.68
N GLY A 111 -5.51 0.67 -24.29
CA GLY A 111 -6.71 0.02 -23.77
C GLY A 111 -6.58 -1.50 -23.64
N TYR A 112 -5.72 -2.14 -24.44
CA TYR A 112 -5.41 -3.57 -24.30
C TYR A 112 -4.72 -3.86 -22.96
N LEU A 113 -3.81 -3.00 -22.48
CA LEU A 113 -3.19 -3.15 -21.16
C LEU A 113 -4.20 -2.97 -20.03
N LEU A 114 -5.19 -2.09 -20.20
CA LEU A 114 -6.23 -1.86 -19.20
C LEU A 114 -7.22 -3.02 -19.09
N LYS A 115 -7.50 -3.70 -20.21
CA LYS A 115 -8.29 -4.94 -20.22
C LYS A 115 -7.49 -6.13 -19.69
N ASN A 116 -6.19 -6.18 -19.99
CA ASN A 116 -5.27 -7.23 -19.57
C ASN A 116 -4.34 -6.71 -18.47
N ARG A 117 -4.91 -6.32 -17.32
CA ARG A 117 -4.17 -5.70 -16.18
C ARG A 117 -3.01 -6.55 -15.65
N GLU A 118 -2.99 -7.84 -15.97
CA GLU A 118 -1.89 -8.76 -15.70
C GLU A 118 -0.57 -8.39 -16.38
N LEU A 119 -0.64 -7.61 -17.46
CA LEU A 119 0.50 -7.06 -18.18
C LEU A 119 1.06 -5.80 -17.51
N LEU A 120 0.45 -5.32 -16.42
CA LEU A 120 0.94 -4.22 -15.60
C LEU A 120 1.36 -4.75 -14.21
N PRO A 121 2.32 -4.10 -13.52
CA PRO A 121 2.63 -4.43 -12.12
C PRO A 121 1.36 -4.37 -11.28
N ALA A 122 1.13 -5.35 -10.40
CA ALA A 122 -0.05 -5.31 -9.54
C ALA A 122 0.05 -4.13 -8.55
N HIS A 123 1.26 -3.86 -8.03
CA HIS A 123 1.54 -2.66 -7.25
C HIS A 123 2.88 -2.02 -7.61
N ILE A 124 2.93 -0.70 -7.53
CA ILE A 124 4.11 0.15 -7.64
C ILE A 124 4.26 0.88 -6.32
N PHE A 125 5.25 0.47 -5.54
CA PHE A 125 5.58 1.09 -4.26
C PHE A 125 6.65 2.15 -4.45
N ALA A 126 6.38 3.37 -4.02
CA ALA A 126 7.37 4.43 -3.96
C ALA A 126 7.66 4.82 -2.50
N TYR A 127 8.93 4.82 -2.14
CA TYR A 127 9.42 5.34 -0.87
C TYR A 127 10.41 6.47 -1.14
N TYR A 128 10.26 7.58 -0.43
CA TYR A 128 11.17 8.72 -0.49
C TYR A 128 11.59 9.11 0.92
N SER A 129 12.89 9.26 1.16
CA SER A 129 13.40 9.75 2.45
C SER A 129 13.11 11.24 2.60
N GLY A 130 12.17 11.61 3.48
CA GLY A 130 11.75 12.99 3.70
C GLY A 130 10.45 13.38 2.98
N ARG A 131 10.26 14.66 2.69
CA ARG A 131 9.03 15.18 2.05
C ARG A 131 9.28 15.54 0.59
N ASN A 132 8.55 14.90 -0.32
CA ASN A 132 8.53 15.24 -1.73
C ASN A 132 7.09 15.30 -2.24
N GLU A 133 6.47 16.47 -2.07
CA GLU A 133 5.06 16.72 -2.44
C GLU A 133 4.79 16.44 -3.92
N ARG A 134 5.81 16.62 -4.77
CA ARG A 134 5.70 16.43 -6.22
C ARG A 134 5.56 14.95 -6.58
N ILE A 135 6.38 14.08 -5.99
CA ILE A 135 6.24 12.63 -6.17
C ILE A 135 4.93 12.18 -5.54
N GLU A 136 4.60 12.66 -4.34
CA GLU A 136 3.36 12.31 -3.64
C GLU A 136 2.10 12.66 -4.46
N ALA A 137 2.10 13.80 -5.14
CA ALA A 137 0.99 14.23 -6.00
C ALA A 137 0.68 13.22 -7.12
N LEU A 138 1.66 12.45 -7.60
CA LEU A 138 1.46 11.44 -8.64
C LEU A 138 0.54 10.30 -8.18
N PHE A 139 0.42 10.07 -6.88
CA PHE A 139 -0.36 8.97 -6.30
C PHE A 139 -1.78 9.36 -5.90
N GLN A 140 -2.09 10.67 -5.84
CA GLN A 140 -3.36 11.18 -5.32
C GLN A 140 -4.58 10.66 -6.09
N GLU A 141 -4.50 10.55 -7.42
CA GLU A 141 -5.63 10.06 -8.22
C GLU A 141 -5.91 8.57 -7.97
N HIS A 142 -4.88 7.74 -7.85
CA HIS A 142 -5.04 6.33 -7.48
C HIS A 142 -5.61 6.17 -6.08
N GLN A 143 -5.16 7.01 -5.15
CA GLN A 143 -5.70 7.08 -3.79
C GLN A 143 -7.20 7.43 -3.81
N ARG A 144 -7.58 8.46 -4.58
CA ARG A 144 -8.97 8.92 -4.73
C ARG A 144 -9.86 7.83 -5.35
N ARG A 145 -9.43 7.21 -6.45
CA ARG A 145 -10.17 6.13 -7.11
C ARG A 145 -10.33 4.91 -6.20
N PHE A 146 -9.30 4.59 -5.41
CA PHE A 146 -9.38 3.50 -4.44
C PHE A 146 -10.43 3.78 -3.37
N ASN A 147 -10.41 4.97 -2.74
CA ASN A 147 -11.44 5.35 -1.76
C ASN A 147 -12.85 5.28 -2.35
N GLN A 148 -13.05 5.78 -3.58
CA GLN A 148 -14.35 5.70 -4.26
C GLN A 148 -14.81 4.26 -4.50
N ARG A 149 -13.91 3.35 -4.89
CA ARG A 149 -14.26 1.93 -5.10
C ARG A 149 -14.60 1.21 -3.81
N GLN A 150 -13.90 1.53 -2.72
CA GLN A 150 -14.21 0.99 -1.40
C GLN A 150 -15.62 1.40 -0.95
N GLU A 151 -16.06 2.62 -1.29
CA GLU A 151 -17.44 3.08 -1.07
C GLU A 151 -18.45 2.29 -1.95
N ILE A 152 -18.23 2.22 -3.28
CA ILE A 152 -19.16 1.63 -4.26
C ILE A 152 -19.40 0.12 -4.04
N THR A 153 -18.38 -0.63 -3.61
CA THR A 153 -18.51 -2.09 -3.39
C THR A 153 -19.56 -2.42 -2.30
N THR A 154 -19.95 -1.43 -1.50
CA THR A 154 -20.99 -1.55 -0.46
C THR A 154 -22.42 -1.50 -1.02
N ASP A 155 -22.63 -0.83 -2.17
CA ASP A 155 -23.98 -0.61 -2.75
C ASP A 155 -24.63 -1.90 -3.30
N GLU A 156 -23.85 -2.97 -3.53
CA GLU A 156 -24.34 -4.19 -4.20
C GLU A 156 -24.71 -5.34 -3.25
N VAL A 157 -24.73 -5.14 -1.93
CA VAL A 157 -24.79 -6.27 -0.98
C VAL A 157 -26.18 -6.89 -0.87
N LEU A 158 -27.28 -6.13 -1.05
CA LEU A 158 -28.66 -6.67 -1.06
C LEU A 158 -29.56 -5.80 -1.96
N SER A 159 -30.36 -6.41 -2.83
CA SER A 159 -31.35 -5.65 -3.62
C SER A 159 -32.41 -5.04 -2.69
N GLU A 160 -32.78 -3.77 -2.91
CA GLU A 160 -33.79 -3.03 -2.13
C GLU A 160 -35.10 -3.84 -1.95
N GLN A 161 -35.52 -4.58 -2.98
CA GLN A 161 -36.69 -5.46 -2.98
C GLN A 161 -36.61 -6.63 -1.96
N LEU A 162 -35.40 -7.11 -1.63
CA LEU A 162 -35.16 -8.17 -0.65
C LEU A 162 -35.26 -7.64 0.79
N LEU A 163 -34.97 -6.35 1.00
CA LEU A 163 -35.06 -5.68 2.29
C LEU A 163 -36.50 -5.24 2.58
N GLU A 164 -37.21 -4.73 1.58
CA GLU A 164 -38.60 -4.29 1.71
C GLU A 164 -39.58 -5.45 1.97
N ASN A 165 -39.28 -6.65 1.44
CA ASN A 165 -40.16 -7.83 1.55
C ASN A 165 -39.58 -8.94 2.44
N TYR A 166 -38.65 -8.62 3.34
CA TYR A 166 -38.03 -9.64 4.20
C TYR A 166 -39.03 -10.19 5.22
N THR A 167 -39.51 -11.42 4.99
CA THR A 167 -40.48 -12.08 5.87
C THR A 167 -39.82 -13.02 6.90
N GLY A 168 -38.50 -13.21 6.81
CA GLY A 168 -37.75 -14.15 7.64
C GLY A 168 -38.00 -15.62 7.26
N SER A 169 -38.55 -15.87 6.07
CA SER A 169 -38.77 -17.21 5.55
C SER A 169 -37.43 -17.92 5.25
N GLU A 170 -37.43 -19.26 5.21
CA GLU A 170 -36.22 -20.02 4.81
C GLU A 170 -35.72 -19.63 3.40
N SER A 171 -36.62 -19.19 2.50
CA SER A 171 -36.27 -18.66 1.19
C SER A 171 -35.53 -17.33 1.27
N ASP A 172 -35.94 -16.43 2.17
CA ASP A 172 -35.28 -15.13 2.35
C ASP A 172 -33.88 -15.31 2.96
N ILE A 173 -33.77 -16.20 3.96
CA ILE A 173 -32.48 -16.55 4.59
C ILE A 173 -31.52 -17.13 3.56
N ARG A 174 -31.99 -18.07 2.71
CA ARG A 174 -31.18 -18.63 1.62
C ARG A 174 -30.80 -17.58 0.58
N ALA A 175 -31.70 -16.67 0.21
CA ALA A 175 -31.41 -15.61 -0.75
C ALA A 175 -30.33 -14.64 -0.24
N VAL A 176 -30.37 -14.29 1.05
CA VAL A 176 -29.32 -13.48 1.71
C VAL A 176 -27.99 -14.23 1.77
N GLU A 177 -27.98 -15.51 2.13
CA GLU A 177 -26.76 -16.32 2.14
C GLU A 177 -26.15 -16.49 0.74
N GLU A 178 -26.99 -16.67 -0.27
CA GLU A 178 -26.54 -16.82 -1.66
C GLU A 178 -26.05 -15.51 -2.26
N ALA A 179 -26.68 -14.38 -1.93
CA ALA A 179 -26.19 -13.04 -2.26
C ALA A 179 -24.81 -12.79 -1.63
N LYS A 180 -24.64 -13.12 -0.34
CA LYS A 180 -23.34 -13.08 0.35
C LYS A 180 -22.29 -13.97 -0.32
N ARG A 181 -22.63 -15.22 -0.67
CA ARG A 181 -21.71 -16.14 -1.35
C ARG A 181 -21.34 -15.68 -2.76
N ARG A 182 -22.30 -15.16 -3.54
CA ARG A 182 -22.04 -14.59 -4.87
C ARG A 182 -21.15 -13.35 -4.74
N HIS A 183 -21.40 -12.50 -3.75
CA HIS A 183 -20.56 -11.35 -3.43
C HIS A 183 -19.12 -11.78 -3.06
N ASP A 184 -18.96 -12.73 -2.14
CA ASP A 184 -17.65 -13.29 -1.76
C ASP A 184 -16.91 -13.92 -2.94
N SER A 185 -17.64 -14.61 -3.83
CA SER A 185 -17.06 -15.21 -5.04
C SER A 185 -16.67 -14.16 -6.08
N ARG A 186 -17.44 -13.07 -6.23
CA ARG A 186 -17.11 -11.91 -7.07
C ARG A 186 -15.95 -11.12 -6.51
N LEU A 187 -15.86 -10.95 -5.20
CA LEU A 187 -14.70 -10.36 -4.51
C LEU A 187 -13.43 -11.21 -4.71
N LYS A 188 -13.56 -12.54 -4.76
CA LYS A 188 -12.47 -13.45 -5.11
C LYS A 188 -12.13 -13.39 -6.61
N GLN A 189 -13.13 -13.18 -7.50
CA GLN A 189 -12.95 -13.06 -8.95
C GLN A 189 -12.46 -11.66 -9.41
N ALA A 190 -12.72 -10.60 -8.63
CA ALA A 190 -12.31 -9.22 -8.94
C ALA A 190 -10.78 -9.04 -8.94
N GLY A 191 -10.02 -10.09 -8.63
CA GLY A 191 -8.60 -9.98 -8.40
C GLY A 191 -8.34 -9.11 -7.18
N ASP A 192 -7.07 -9.05 -6.80
CA ASP A 192 -6.62 -8.43 -5.58
C ASP A 192 -6.62 -6.88 -5.63
N ASP A 193 -7.73 -6.26 -6.06
CA ASP A 193 -7.93 -4.80 -6.10
C ASP A 193 -8.15 -4.22 -4.67
N ARG A 194 -7.79 -4.98 -3.62
CA ARG A 194 -7.86 -4.58 -2.19
C ARG A 194 -6.72 -3.69 -1.75
N LEU A 195 -5.67 -3.58 -2.56
CA LEU A 195 -4.62 -2.58 -2.41
C LEU A 195 -4.52 -1.76 -3.70
N ARG A 196 -4.28 -0.46 -3.57
CA ARG A 196 -4.12 0.43 -4.73
C ARG A 196 -2.90 0.04 -5.58
N ARG A 197 -3.00 0.18 -6.91
CA ARG A 197 -1.88 -0.12 -7.83
C ARG A 197 -0.69 0.80 -7.62
N LEU A 198 -0.90 2.08 -7.36
CA LEU A 198 0.18 3.02 -7.05
C LEU A 198 0.16 3.36 -5.56
N PHE A 199 1.22 2.98 -4.85
CA PHE A 199 1.35 3.12 -3.41
C PHE A 199 2.53 4.01 -3.02
N TYR A 200 2.24 5.20 -2.48
CA TYR A 200 3.25 6.04 -1.83
C TYR A 200 3.38 5.71 -0.33
N CYS A 201 4.59 5.33 0.08
CA CYS A 201 4.92 4.98 1.46
C CYS A 201 5.09 6.23 2.33
N ARG A 202 4.03 6.61 3.05
CA ARG A 202 4.06 7.61 4.14
C ARG A 202 4.52 7.05 5.49
N GLY A 203 4.91 7.93 6.40
CA GLY A 203 5.30 7.59 7.78
C GLY A 203 4.25 6.76 8.52
N GLY A 204 2.95 7.04 8.36
CA GLY A 204 1.86 6.30 8.99
C GLY A 204 1.80 4.79 8.65
N HIS A 205 2.33 4.38 7.49
CA HIS A 205 2.36 2.97 7.12
C HIS A 205 3.37 2.18 7.94
N SER A 206 4.39 2.83 8.51
CA SER A 206 5.39 2.14 9.32
C SER A 206 4.77 1.48 10.57
N GLN A 207 3.80 2.14 11.21
CA GLN A 207 3.03 1.58 12.32
C GLN A 207 2.19 0.38 11.87
N LEU A 208 1.48 0.50 10.74
CA LEU A 208 0.63 -0.56 10.21
C LEU A 208 1.44 -1.80 9.85
N VAL A 209 2.59 -1.60 9.20
CA VAL A 209 3.54 -2.66 8.89
C VAL A 209 4.08 -3.30 10.16
N LEU A 210 4.43 -2.50 11.19
CA LEU A 210 4.90 -3.04 12.46
C LEU A 210 3.85 -3.94 13.11
N LEU A 211 2.60 -3.49 13.18
CA LEU A 211 1.49 -4.29 13.70
C LEU A 211 1.36 -5.58 12.91
N ALA A 212 1.32 -5.50 11.58
CA ALA A 212 1.27 -6.68 10.71
C ALA A 212 2.43 -7.65 11.00
N CYS A 213 3.65 -7.14 11.18
CA CYS A 213 4.83 -7.95 11.49
C CYS A 213 4.74 -8.63 12.87
N LEU A 214 4.24 -7.93 13.89
CA LEU A 214 4.13 -8.44 15.26
C LEU A 214 2.99 -9.44 15.45
N LEU A 215 1.94 -9.34 14.62
CA LEU A 215 0.80 -10.25 14.61
C LEU A 215 1.03 -11.47 13.71
N SER A 216 2.16 -11.54 13.02
CA SER A 216 2.48 -12.60 12.08
C SER A 216 3.50 -13.59 12.66
N ASP A 217 3.31 -14.86 12.36
CA ASP A 217 4.27 -15.92 12.69
C ASP A 217 5.38 -16.11 11.62
N ASP A 218 5.48 -15.19 10.66
CA ASP A 218 6.45 -15.27 9.57
C ASP A 218 7.90 -15.27 10.09
N PRO A 219 8.74 -16.24 9.70
CA PRO A 219 10.14 -16.33 10.13
C PRO A 219 10.98 -15.11 9.69
N VAL A 220 10.64 -14.48 8.57
CA VAL A 220 11.30 -13.26 8.07
C VAL A 220 10.96 -12.10 9.01
N PHE A 221 9.70 -11.93 9.40
CA PHE A 221 9.31 -10.88 10.34
C PHE A 221 9.93 -11.09 11.72
N ARG A 222 9.91 -12.32 12.25
CA ARG A 222 10.61 -12.65 13.50
C ARG A 222 12.09 -12.28 13.45
N LYS A 223 12.74 -12.51 12.31
CA LYS A 223 14.13 -12.10 12.10
C LYS A 223 14.30 -10.59 12.05
N VAL A 224 13.43 -9.87 11.33
CA VAL A 224 13.45 -8.40 11.28
C VAL A 224 13.28 -7.82 12.68
N LEU A 225 12.25 -8.25 13.42
CA LEU A 225 11.99 -7.82 14.80
C LEU A 225 13.15 -8.13 15.75
N LYS A 226 13.76 -9.31 15.65
CA LYS A 226 14.96 -9.66 16.43
C LYS A 226 16.13 -8.70 16.18
N ASN A 227 16.31 -8.24 14.94
CA ASN A 227 17.35 -7.26 14.63
C ASN A 227 17.02 -5.85 15.13
N LEU A 228 15.72 -5.53 15.23
CA LEU A 228 15.26 -4.28 15.84
C LEU A 228 15.24 -4.35 17.38
N HIS A 229 15.71 -5.46 17.96
CA HIS A 229 15.69 -5.75 19.39
C HIS A 229 14.29 -5.74 20.01
N ILE A 230 13.26 -5.96 19.19
CA ILE A 230 11.86 -6.03 19.62
C ILE A 230 11.55 -7.48 20.05
N GLU A 231 11.07 -7.65 21.27
CA GLU A 231 10.71 -8.94 21.86
C GLU A 231 9.22 -9.25 21.63
N SER A 232 8.34 -8.32 21.97
CA SER A 232 6.90 -8.49 21.86
C SER A 232 6.14 -7.16 21.77
N LEU A 233 4.87 -7.25 21.39
CA LEU A 233 3.91 -6.16 21.42
C LEU A 233 3.21 -6.14 22.78
N GLU A 234 3.22 -5.00 23.46
CA GLU A 234 2.57 -4.85 24.77
C GLU A 234 1.14 -4.36 24.60
N SER A 235 0.95 -3.26 23.89
CA SER A 235 -0.36 -2.65 23.67
C SER A 235 -0.38 -1.80 22.40
N ALA A 236 -1.59 -1.50 21.91
CA ALA A 236 -1.81 -0.57 20.82
C ALA A 236 -3.01 0.32 21.10
N LEU A 237 -2.88 1.62 20.88
CA LEU A 237 -3.98 2.58 20.91
C LEU A 237 -4.24 3.05 19.49
N PHE A 238 -5.46 2.79 18.99
CA PHE A 238 -5.94 3.30 17.71
C PHE A 238 -6.70 4.60 17.99
N VAL A 239 -6.22 5.69 17.38
CA VAL A 239 -6.88 6.99 17.41
C VAL A 239 -7.61 7.16 16.09
N LEU A 240 -8.93 7.04 16.14
CA LEU A 240 -9.81 7.25 15.00
C LEU A 240 -10.34 8.68 14.99
N LYS A 241 -10.68 9.19 13.81
CA LYS A 241 -11.32 10.51 13.65
C LYS A 241 -12.45 10.46 12.64
N GLU A 242 -13.38 11.40 12.79
CA GLU A 242 -14.43 11.66 11.79
C GLU A 242 -13.76 12.08 10.46
N PRO A 243 -13.91 11.30 9.38
CA PRO A 243 -13.33 11.62 8.08
C PRO A 243 -13.77 12.98 7.58
N TYR A 244 -12.87 13.72 6.94
CA TYR A 244 -13.14 15.08 6.43
C TYR A 244 -14.42 15.14 5.58
N ARG A 245 -14.60 14.17 4.67
CA ARG A 245 -15.75 14.07 3.75
C ARG A 245 -17.07 13.90 4.51
N LEU A 246 -17.12 13.00 5.48
CA LEU A 246 -18.33 12.72 6.26
C LEU A 246 -18.67 13.91 7.17
N ARG A 247 -17.67 14.56 7.72
CA ARG A 247 -17.87 15.80 8.49
C ARG A 247 -18.43 16.94 7.64
N GLU A 248 -17.91 17.14 6.42
CA GLU A 248 -18.46 18.13 5.49
C GLU A 248 -19.92 17.83 5.13
N LYS A 249 -20.25 16.56 4.90
CA LYS A 249 -21.64 16.11 4.67
C LYS A 249 -22.54 16.38 5.88
N ARG A 250 -22.07 16.05 7.09
CA ARG A 250 -22.78 16.32 8.35
C ARG A 250 -23.05 17.81 8.55
N ARG A 251 -22.06 18.67 8.32
CA ARG A 251 -22.21 20.13 8.42
C ARG A 251 -23.22 20.69 7.42
N ARG A 252 -23.30 20.07 6.24
CA ARG A 252 -24.24 20.48 5.17
C ARG A 252 -25.61 19.82 5.28
N GLY A 253 -25.81 18.89 6.22
CA GLY A 253 -27.06 18.11 6.36
C GLY A 253 -27.35 17.20 5.17
N LYS A 254 -26.32 16.76 4.43
CA LYS A 254 -26.44 15.98 3.18
C LYS A 254 -25.96 14.55 3.36
N PHE A 255 -26.44 13.86 4.38
CA PHE A 255 -26.33 12.40 4.39
C PHE A 255 -27.43 11.84 3.51
N ASP A 256 -27.06 11.00 2.55
CA ASP A 256 -28.05 10.31 1.73
C ASP A 256 -28.75 9.23 2.58
N GLN A 257 -29.97 8.78 2.22
CA GLN A 257 -30.67 7.75 2.99
C GLN A 257 -29.89 6.43 3.04
N GLN A 258 -29.24 6.08 1.93
CA GLN A 258 -28.36 4.94 1.85
C GLN A 258 -27.25 5.06 2.91
N GLU A 259 -26.50 6.19 2.91
CA GLU A 259 -25.79 6.80 4.05
C GLU A 259 -25.92 6.09 5.39
N LEU A 260 -27.10 6.37 5.93
CA LEU A 260 -27.54 6.08 7.28
C LEU A 260 -27.91 4.60 7.46
N ASN A 261 -28.32 3.93 6.38
CA ASN A 261 -28.76 2.54 6.40
C ASN A 261 -27.58 1.55 6.39
N GLU A 262 -26.53 1.83 5.61
CA GLU A 262 -25.40 0.89 5.44
C GLU A 262 -24.12 1.31 6.19
N GLY A 263 -24.02 2.58 6.59
CA GLY A 263 -22.86 3.07 7.34
C GLY A 263 -22.89 2.67 8.81
N ASP A 264 -21.72 2.46 9.42
CA ASP A 264 -21.67 2.14 10.85
C ASP A 264 -21.83 3.41 11.71
N PRO A 265 -22.90 3.54 12.52
CA PRO A 265 -23.12 4.73 13.35
C PRO A 265 -22.00 4.96 14.38
N ARG A 266 -21.31 3.90 14.84
CA ARG A 266 -20.18 4.01 15.78
C ARG A 266 -18.98 4.72 15.16
N PHE A 267 -18.88 4.69 13.83
CA PHE A 267 -17.76 5.25 13.08
C PHE A 267 -18.23 6.34 12.11
N TRP A 268 -19.16 7.19 12.56
CA TRP A 268 -19.69 8.33 11.81
C TRP A 268 -20.35 7.96 10.47
N TYR A 269 -20.97 6.78 10.40
CA TYR A 269 -21.53 6.20 9.18
C TYR A 269 -20.48 5.98 8.08
N ALA A 270 -19.24 5.72 8.48
CA ALA A 270 -18.22 5.27 7.55
C ALA A 270 -18.65 3.96 6.88
N ARG A 271 -18.34 3.89 5.58
CA ARG A 271 -18.76 2.83 4.66
C ARG A 271 -17.55 2.21 3.98
N GLY A 272 -17.73 0.99 3.51
CA GLY A 272 -16.73 0.23 2.79
C GLY A 272 -16.38 -1.06 3.50
N ASN A 273 -16.59 -2.18 2.81
CA ASN A 273 -16.47 -3.53 3.36
C ASN A 273 -15.13 -3.77 4.09
N VAL A 274 -14.03 -3.36 3.45
CA VAL A 274 -12.66 -3.49 3.98
C VAL A 274 -12.49 -2.74 5.32
N VAL A 275 -13.06 -1.55 5.42
CA VAL A 275 -12.93 -0.72 6.61
C VAL A 275 -13.83 -1.24 7.73
N SER A 276 -15.08 -1.57 7.41
CA SER A 276 -16.07 -2.06 8.38
C SER A 276 -15.60 -3.36 9.03
N GLU A 277 -15.12 -4.34 8.26
CA GLU A 277 -14.62 -5.61 8.82
C GLU A 277 -13.48 -5.40 9.82
N PHE A 278 -12.57 -4.46 9.57
CA PHE A 278 -11.48 -4.16 10.47
C PHE A 278 -11.95 -3.43 11.73
N LEU A 279 -12.79 -2.41 11.56
CA LEU A 279 -13.30 -1.63 12.68
C LEU A 279 -14.18 -2.46 13.61
N ASP A 280 -14.98 -3.38 13.07
CA ASP A 280 -15.77 -4.34 13.84
C ASP A 280 -14.91 -5.25 14.71
N LYS A 281 -13.88 -5.86 14.11
CA LYS A 281 -12.95 -6.76 14.81
C LYS A 281 -12.14 -5.98 15.84
N LEU A 282 -11.72 -4.76 15.51
CA LEU A 282 -11.02 -3.86 16.43
C LEU A 282 -11.91 -3.50 17.63
N TRP A 283 -13.19 -3.19 17.39
CA TRP A 283 -14.17 -2.88 18.44
C TRP A 283 -14.36 -4.05 19.42
N GLN A 284 -14.35 -5.29 18.94
CA GLN A 284 -14.50 -6.49 19.78
C GLN A 284 -13.33 -6.73 20.75
N VAL A 285 -12.12 -6.34 20.36
CA VAL A 285 -10.91 -6.55 21.18
C VAL A 285 -10.52 -5.32 22.00
N ALA A 286 -10.99 -4.13 21.61
CA ALA A 286 -10.66 -2.88 22.26
C ALA A 286 -11.34 -2.77 23.63
N TRP A 287 -10.62 -2.20 24.58
CA TRP A 287 -11.13 -1.84 25.89
C TRP A 287 -11.56 -0.37 25.89
N ALA A 288 -12.76 -0.12 26.42
CA ALA A 288 -13.29 1.20 26.76
C ALA A 288 -13.15 2.24 25.64
N PRO A 289 -14.02 2.18 24.61
CA PRO A 289 -14.07 3.21 23.57
C PRO A 289 -14.30 4.59 24.21
N ILE A 290 -13.36 5.51 24.01
CA ILE A 290 -13.46 6.89 24.52
C ILE A 290 -13.74 7.81 23.34
N GLU A 291 -14.89 8.48 23.38
CA GLU A 291 -15.21 9.55 22.45
C GLU A 291 -14.76 10.90 23.01
N GLN A 292 -14.11 11.69 22.16
CA GLN A 292 -13.67 13.03 22.52
C GLN A 292 -13.81 13.97 21.34
N GLU A 293 -14.29 15.19 21.59
CA GLU A 293 -14.14 16.31 20.66
C GLU A 293 -12.87 17.10 21.01
N ALA A 294 -11.90 17.11 20.09
CA ALA A 294 -10.64 17.81 20.25
C ALA A 294 -10.47 18.87 19.16
N THR A 295 -9.89 20.01 19.52
CA THR A 295 -9.46 21.02 18.53
C THR A 295 -8.00 20.76 18.18
N LYS A 296 -7.73 20.27 16.96
CA LYS A 296 -6.37 20.00 16.48
C LYS A 296 -5.88 21.11 15.56
N GLN A 297 -4.59 21.41 15.65
CA GLN A 297 -3.91 22.26 14.70
C GLN A 297 -3.57 21.45 13.45
N ILE A 298 -4.09 21.84 12.29
CA ILE A 298 -3.92 21.12 11.02
C ILE A 298 -2.62 21.52 10.34
N ASP A 299 -2.21 22.78 10.48
CA ASP A 299 -1.05 23.32 9.78
C ASP A 299 -0.18 24.21 10.68
N PHE A 300 1.04 24.44 10.23
CA PHE A 300 2.01 25.31 10.90
C PHE A 300 1.55 26.78 10.96
N ARG A 301 0.53 27.17 10.19
CA ARG A 301 -0.04 28.52 10.16
C ARG A 301 -1.09 28.73 11.26
N GLY A 302 -1.31 27.74 12.12
CA GLY A 302 -2.22 27.86 13.26
C GLY A 302 -3.67 27.60 12.90
N ARG A 303 -3.99 27.05 11.73
CA ARG A 303 -5.37 26.64 11.43
C ARG A 303 -5.76 25.50 12.35
N THR A 304 -6.87 25.69 13.05
CA THR A 304 -7.42 24.69 13.96
C THR A 304 -8.70 24.11 13.42
N GLU A 305 -8.96 22.88 13.82
CA GLU A 305 -10.13 22.13 13.40
C GLU A 305 -10.69 21.34 14.57
N LYS A 306 -11.98 21.52 14.84
CA LYS A 306 -12.74 20.67 15.75
C LYS A 306 -12.98 19.32 15.09
N GLN A 307 -12.43 18.27 15.70
CA GLN A 307 -12.50 16.91 15.22
C GLN A 307 -13.13 16.03 16.31
N LYS A 308 -14.13 15.22 15.92
CA LYS A 308 -14.59 14.09 16.72
C LYS A 308 -13.57 12.97 16.59
N GLN A 309 -13.14 12.43 17.73
CA GLN A 309 -12.17 11.36 17.80
C GLN A 309 -12.71 10.22 18.65
N LEU A 310 -12.29 9.01 18.31
CA LEU A 310 -12.62 7.78 19.01
C LEU A 310 -11.32 7.03 19.31
N TYR A 311 -11.10 6.75 20.58
CA TYR A 311 -9.90 6.08 21.06
C TYR A 311 -10.24 4.61 21.39
N LEU A 312 -9.56 3.68 20.71
CA LEU A 312 -9.73 2.24 20.90
C LEU A 312 -8.41 1.63 21.39
N PHE A 313 -8.38 1.22 22.65
CA PHE A 313 -7.18 0.69 23.29
C PHE A 313 -7.18 -0.84 23.31
N VAL A 314 -6.16 -1.48 22.74
CA VAL A 314 -5.95 -2.92 22.82
C VAL A 314 -4.84 -3.20 23.84
N PRO A 315 -5.18 -3.78 25.01
CA PRO A 315 -4.35 -3.64 26.21
C PRO A 315 -3.18 -4.62 26.31
N ASN A 316 -3.25 -5.79 25.69
CA ASN A 316 -2.28 -6.86 25.89
C ASN A 316 -2.01 -7.65 24.61
N GLN A 317 -0.92 -8.44 24.64
CA GLN A 317 -0.49 -9.27 23.51
C GLN A 317 -1.56 -10.30 23.10
N GLU A 318 -2.32 -10.85 24.04
CA GLU A 318 -3.38 -11.82 23.76
C GLU A 318 -4.50 -11.22 22.91
N LYS A 319 -5.00 -10.04 23.28
CA LYS A 319 -6.03 -9.32 22.51
C LYS A 319 -5.54 -8.86 21.15
N LEU A 320 -4.26 -8.52 21.04
CA LEU A 320 -3.62 -8.19 19.77
C LEU A 320 -3.53 -9.42 18.86
N LYS A 321 -3.12 -10.57 19.39
CA LYS A 321 -3.15 -11.84 18.64
C LYS A 321 -4.57 -12.20 18.21
N GLN A 322 -5.54 -12.08 19.11
CA GLN A 322 -6.95 -12.28 18.81
C GLN A 322 -7.41 -11.37 17.66
N LEU A 323 -6.99 -10.11 17.63
CA LEU A 323 -7.27 -9.20 16.51
C LEU A 323 -6.69 -9.70 15.19
N GLY A 324 -5.42 -10.14 15.21
CA GLY A 324 -4.77 -10.74 14.03
C GLY A 324 -5.51 -11.99 13.53
N GLU A 325 -5.86 -12.90 14.42
CA GLU A 325 -6.59 -14.15 14.12
C GLU A 325 -8.00 -13.88 13.56
N LEU A 326 -8.73 -12.91 14.12
CA LEU A 326 -10.05 -12.51 13.62
C LEU A 326 -9.97 -11.93 12.20
N ILE A 327 -8.91 -11.20 11.90
CA ILE A 327 -8.72 -10.56 10.59
C ILE A 327 -8.22 -11.57 9.54
N GLY A 328 -7.38 -12.51 9.94
CA GLY A 328 -6.87 -13.59 9.10
C GLY A 328 -5.39 -13.42 8.76
N SER A 329 -5.05 -13.44 7.47
CA SER A 329 -3.65 -13.38 7.05
C SER A 329 -3.01 -12.00 7.32
N THR A 330 -1.68 -11.98 7.42
CA THR A 330 -0.92 -10.73 7.61
C THR A 330 -1.15 -9.72 6.48
N ASP A 331 -1.31 -10.22 5.27
CA ASP A 331 -1.61 -9.40 4.10
C ASP A 331 -3.02 -8.81 4.17
N SER A 332 -4.01 -9.62 4.54
CA SER A 332 -5.37 -9.14 4.80
C SER A 332 -5.37 -8.07 5.89
N PHE A 333 -4.67 -8.29 7.01
CA PHE A 333 -4.55 -7.32 8.10
C PHE A 333 -4.00 -5.97 7.60
N PHE A 334 -2.89 -6.01 6.88
CA PHE A 334 -2.28 -4.79 6.37
C PHE A 334 -3.22 -4.05 5.41
N ARG A 335 -3.89 -4.77 4.50
CA ARG A 335 -4.84 -4.19 3.55
C ARG A 335 -6.02 -3.51 4.24
N TYR A 336 -6.60 -4.15 5.25
CA TYR A 336 -7.73 -3.55 5.95
C TYR A 336 -7.34 -2.32 6.77
N ALA A 337 -6.22 -2.40 7.49
CA ALA A 337 -5.70 -1.29 8.27
C ALA A 337 -5.28 -0.12 7.36
N GLU A 338 -4.72 -0.43 6.20
CA GLU A 338 -4.38 0.56 5.19
C GLU A 338 -5.63 1.22 4.60
N GLY A 339 -6.67 0.45 4.26
CA GLY A 339 -7.95 0.98 3.80
C GLY A 339 -8.56 1.97 4.80
N ALA A 340 -8.54 1.65 6.09
CA ALA A 340 -9.00 2.55 7.14
C ALA A 340 -8.12 3.81 7.30
N TYR A 341 -6.80 3.68 7.05
CA TYR A 341 -5.88 4.83 7.04
C TYR A 341 -6.11 5.75 5.84
N ILE A 342 -6.28 5.22 4.62
CA ILE A 342 -6.57 6.03 3.43
C ILE A 342 -7.98 6.64 3.50
N GLY A 343 -8.93 5.91 4.09
CA GLY A 343 -10.30 6.35 4.33
C GLY A 343 -10.41 7.53 5.32
N ASP A 344 -9.28 8.08 5.79
CA ASP A 344 -9.20 9.19 6.74
C ASP A 344 -9.84 8.88 8.10
N LEU A 345 -9.96 7.57 8.44
CA LEU A 345 -10.50 7.10 9.71
C LEU A 345 -9.42 6.92 10.77
N ILE A 346 -8.31 6.27 10.43
CA ILE A 346 -7.17 6.14 11.34
C ILE A 346 -6.35 7.43 11.27
N ASP A 347 -6.37 8.20 12.34
CA ASP A 347 -5.53 9.40 12.50
C ASP A 347 -4.12 9.00 12.95
N GLU A 348 -4.03 8.13 13.95
CA GLU A 348 -2.77 7.69 14.54
C GLU A 348 -2.91 6.28 15.14
N VAL A 349 -1.82 5.51 15.14
CA VAL A 349 -1.70 4.27 15.91
C VAL A 349 -0.50 4.39 16.83
N ARG A 350 -0.72 4.30 18.14
CA ARG A 350 0.35 4.34 19.14
C ARG A 350 0.64 2.93 19.63
N ILE A 351 1.83 2.46 19.34
CA ILE A 351 2.25 1.09 19.61
C ILE A 351 3.27 1.13 20.73
N THR A 352 3.06 0.32 21.77
CA THR A 352 4.06 0.08 22.82
C THR A 352 4.65 -1.30 22.62
N VAL A 353 5.97 -1.37 22.51
CA VAL A 353 6.71 -2.62 22.32
C VAL A 353 7.63 -2.88 23.51
N LYS A 354 7.88 -4.15 23.81
CA LYS A 354 8.93 -4.57 24.74
C LYS A 354 10.21 -4.78 23.95
N LYS A 355 11.28 -4.06 24.30
CA LYS A 355 12.64 -4.33 23.81
C LYS A 355 13.35 -5.30 24.75
N ARG A 356 14.29 -6.07 24.21
CA ARG A 356 15.15 -6.97 25.01
C ARG A 356 15.90 -6.17 26.07
N ASP A 357 16.03 -6.73 27.27
CA ASP A 357 16.38 -6.02 28.51
C ASP A 357 17.65 -5.15 28.44
N GLU A 358 18.65 -5.51 27.63
CA GLU A 358 19.87 -4.71 27.41
C GLU A 358 19.64 -3.38 26.66
N HIS A 359 18.44 -3.15 26.08
CA HIS A 359 18.14 -2.05 25.15
C HIS A 359 16.93 -1.19 25.56
N GLY A 360 16.50 -1.21 26.83
CA GLY A 360 15.64 -0.16 27.40
C GLY A 360 14.19 -0.52 27.75
N GLY A 361 13.83 -1.81 27.92
CA GLY A 361 12.54 -2.21 28.49
C GLY A 361 11.31 -1.88 27.62
N LYS A 362 10.21 -1.39 28.23
CA LYS A 362 8.98 -0.98 27.51
C LYS A 362 9.19 0.36 26.82
N VAL A 363 9.10 0.38 25.51
CA VAL A 363 9.45 1.53 24.68
C VAL A 363 8.30 1.86 23.72
N SER A 364 7.95 3.14 23.63
CA SER A 364 7.01 3.63 22.61
C SER A 364 7.63 3.51 21.22
N PHE A 365 6.82 3.21 20.21
CA PHE A 365 7.21 3.20 18.80
C PHE A 365 7.96 4.46 18.35
N THR A 366 7.60 5.62 18.92
CA THR A 366 8.24 6.92 18.64
C THR A 366 9.71 6.98 19.03
N HIS A 367 10.23 6.00 19.78
CA HIS A 367 11.63 5.90 20.17
C HIS A 367 12.43 4.93 19.30
N LEU A 368 11.84 4.35 18.23
CA LEU A 368 12.60 3.66 17.20
C LEU A 368 13.33 4.68 16.32
N SER A 369 14.55 4.34 15.89
CA SER A 369 15.31 5.23 15.00
C SER A 369 14.67 5.30 13.61
N GLU A 370 14.81 6.43 12.92
CA GLU A 370 14.26 6.63 11.58
C GLU A 370 14.73 5.57 10.58
N GLY A 371 16.00 5.14 10.66
CA GLY A 371 16.54 4.06 9.85
C GLY A 371 15.93 2.69 10.14
N GLU A 372 15.62 2.37 11.40
CA GLU A 372 14.91 1.14 11.79
C GLU A 372 13.49 1.12 11.21
N LEU A 373 12.78 2.25 11.31
CA LEU A 373 11.44 2.42 10.76
C LEU A 373 11.43 2.29 9.24
N GLN A 374 12.38 2.92 8.57
CA GLN A 374 12.56 2.83 7.12
C GLN A 374 12.78 1.38 6.68
N MET A 375 13.71 0.67 7.34
CA MET A 375 13.99 -0.73 7.03
C MET A 375 12.79 -1.63 7.30
N LEU A 376 12.10 -1.46 8.43
CA LEU A 376 10.89 -2.20 8.76
C LEU A 376 9.80 -2.00 7.71
N THR A 377 9.57 -0.74 7.32
CA THR A 377 8.52 -0.39 6.35
C THR A 377 8.80 -1.01 4.99
N VAL A 378 10.02 -0.85 4.46
CA VAL A 378 10.36 -1.36 3.13
C VAL A 378 10.36 -2.89 3.12
N LEU A 379 11.06 -3.55 4.07
CA LEU A 379 11.12 -5.01 4.11
C LEU A 379 9.75 -5.62 4.44
N GLY A 380 8.98 -4.95 5.30
CA GLY A 380 7.63 -5.32 5.67
C GLY A 380 6.71 -5.35 4.45
N LEU A 381 6.63 -4.24 3.71
CA LEU A 381 5.81 -4.15 2.50
C LEU A 381 6.25 -5.14 1.42
N MET A 382 7.56 -5.32 1.23
CA MET A 382 8.09 -6.32 0.29
C MET A 382 7.68 -7.74 0.66
N ARG A 383 7.61 -8.05 1.96
CA ARG A 383 7.20 -9.37 2.43
C ARG A 383 5.69 -9.56 2.35
N ILE A 384 4.91 -8.54 2.70
CA ILE A 384 3.44 -8.53 2.61
C ILE A 384 2.99 -8.72 1.16
N THR A 385 3.62 -8.03 0.20
CA THR A 385 3.22 -8.04 -1.23
C THR A 385 4.07 -8.96 -2.11
N ARG A 386 4.64 -10.02 -1.51
CA ARG A 386 5.58 -10.95 -2.16
C ARG A 386 5.03 -11.61 -3.43
N GLU A 387 3.72 -11.82 -3.49
CA GLU A 387 3.06 -12.60 -4.55
C GLU A 387 2.72 -11.76 -5.79
N ASP A 388 2.77 -10.44 -5.67
CA ASP A 388 2.02 -9.53 -6.54
C ASP A 388 2.80 -8.97 -7.75
N GLN A 389 3.96 -9.52 -8.11
CA GLN A 389 4.78 -9.02 -9.24
C GLN A 389 5.01 -7.49 -9.18
N CYS A 390 5.24 -6.95 -7.98
CA CYS A 390 5.36 -5.52 -7.72
C CYS A 390 6.63 -4.88 -8.29
N LEU A 391 6.58 -3.55 -8.43
CA LEU A 391 7.73 -2.69 -8.67
C LEU A 391 7.99 -1.82 -7.43
N PHE A 392 9.16 -1.95 -6.81
CA PHE A 392 9.59 -1.10 -5.70
C PHE A 392 10.56 -0.04 -6.20
N LEU A 393 10.23 1.23 -5.98
CA LEU A 393 11.01 2.40 -6.32
C LEU A 393 11.40 3.12 -5.03
N LEU A 394 12.66 3.00 -4.63
CA LEU A 394 13.15 3.52 -3.37
C LEU A 394 14.14 4.64 -3.66
N ASP A 395 13.81 5.86 -3.26
CA ASP A 395 14.71 7.01 -3.34
C ASP A 395 15.37 7.27 -1.99
N GLU A 396 16.69 7.35 -2.03
CA GLU A 396 17.57 7.45 -0.86
C GLU A 396 17.21 6.48 0.31
N PRO A 397 17.12 5.17 0.05
CA PRO A 397 16.74 4.19 1.07
C PRO A 397 17.76 4.02 2.22
N ASP A 398 18.91 4.70 2.13
CA ASP A 398 20.05 4.56 3.03
C ASP A 398 20.37 5.82 3.83
N THR A 399 19.63 6.92 3.67
CA THR A 399 19.93 8.23 4.28
C THR A 399 20.02 8.16 5.81
N HIS A 400 19.16 7.38 6.46
CA HIS A 400 19.11 7.28 7.93
C HIS A 400 19.75 6.00 8.49
N LEU A 401 20.41 5.21 7.64
CA LEU A 401 21.03 3.95 8.03
C LEU A 401 22.50 4.14 8.42
N ASN A 402 22.87 3.64 9.59
CA ASN A 402 24.28 3.50 9.96
C ASN A 402 25.00 2.55 8.96
N PRO A 403 26.28 2.79 8.61
CA PRO A 403 27.05 2.00 7.63
C PRO A 403 26.92 0.47 7.74
N ILE A 404 26.88 -0.10 8.96
CA ILE A 404 26.69 -1.55 9.17
C ILE A 404 25.32 -2.00 8.65
N TRP A 405 24.30 -1.19 8.89
CA TRP A 405 22.94 -1.42 8.44
C TRP A 405 22.79 -1.23 6.92
N LYS A 406 23.53 -0.32 6.30
CA LYS A 406 23.56 -0.19 4.83
C LYS A 406 24.01 -1.50 4.16
N LEU A 407 25.07 -2.11 4.70
CA LEU A 407 25.62 -3.37 4.19
C LEU A 407 24.68 -4.56 4.47
N ALA A 408 24.02 -4.56 5.64
CA ALA A 408 22.99 -5.53 5.97
C ALA A 408 21.74 -5.39 5.09
N LEU A 409 21.31 -4.17 4.79
CA LEU A 409 20.14 -3.85 3.96
C LEU A 409 20.36 -4.34 2.52
N LEU A 410 21.50 -4.06 1.90
CA LEU A 410 21.83 -4.54 0.55
C LEU A 410 21.83 -6.09 0.49
N ARG A 411 22.40 -6.75 1.50
CA ARG A 411 22.36 -8.22 1.63
C ARG A 411 20.94 -8.75 1.89
N ARG A 412 20.03 -7.93 2.43
CA ARG A 412 18.64 -8.31 2.70
C ARG A 412 17.72 -8.05 1.52
N TYR A 413 17.91 -7.00 0.74
CA TYR A 413 17.20 -6.84 -0.54
C TYR A 413 17.45 -8.06 -1.43
N ARG A 414 18.71 -8.50 -1.51
CA ARG A 414 19.07 -9.72 -2.23
C ARG A 414 18.33 -10.95 -1.70
N ARG A 415 18.30 -11.15 -0.37
CA ARG A 415 17.63 -12.31 0.24
C ARG A 415 16.10 -12.27 0.19
N CYS A 416 15.47 -11.13 0.48
CA CYS A 416 14.01 -11.00 0.40
C CYS A 416 13.54 -11.15 -1.04
N ALA A 417 14.35 -10.68 -1.99
CA ALA A 417 14.13 -10.98 -3.39
C ALA A 417 14.35 -12.47 -3.73
N GLU A 418 15.22 -13.21 -3.03
CA GLU A 418 15.45 -14.66 -3.25
C GLU A 418 14.38 -15.56 -2.61
N PHE A 419 13.74 -15.15 -1.50
CA PHE A 419 12.67 -15.90 -0.83
C PHE A 419 11.34 -15.81 -1.60
N ARG A 420 11.24 -16.55 -2.71
CA ARG A 420 9.99 -17.16 -3.17
C ARG A 420 9.95 -18.59 -2.68
#